data_AF-A0A1H6BVA9-F1
#
_entry.id   AF-A0A1H6BVA9-F1
#
_cell.length_a   1.000
_cell.length_b   1.000
_cell.length_c   1.000
_cell.angle_alpha   90.00
_cell.angle_beta   90.00
_cell.angle_gamma   90.00
#
_symmetry.space_group_name_H-M   'P 1'
#
loop_
_entity.id
_entity.type
_entity.pdbx_description
1 polymer ?
#
loop_
_entity_poly.entity_id
_entity_poly.type
_entity_poly.pdbx_seq_one_letter_code
_entity_poly.pdbx_strand_id
1 'polypeptide(L)'
;MASAENPRATAGDNSGDPVAGDQLKSIVERIERLEEEKKTISDDVKEVYAEAKGNGYDVKILRKVIAIRKRDANERAEEEAILDLYLQAVGVFG
;
A
#
# COMPACT_ATOMS: atom_id res chain seq x y z
N MET A 1 46.17 42.93 -31.66
CA MET A 1 44.81 42.66 -31.16
C MET A 1 44.60 41.16 -31.16
N ALA A 2 44.66 40.53 -29.99
CA ALA A 2 44.42 39.11 -29.80
C ALA A 2 42.90 38.87 -29.79
N SER A 3 42.39 38.08 -30.74
CA SER A 3 41.07 37.46 -30.60
C SER A 3 41.29 36.06 -30.05
N ALA A 4 41.03 35.90 -28.77
CA ALA A 4 40.91 34.60 -28.14
C ALA A 4 39.52 34.05 -28.48
N GLU A 5 39.47 33.01 -29.31
CA GLU A 5 38.25 32.24 -29.53
C GLU A 5 38.46 30.84 -28.95
N ASN A 6 37.88 30.60 -27.77
CA ASN A 6 37.39 29.29 -27.38
C ASN A 6 36.25 29.57 -26.39
N PRO A 7 35.02 29.08 -26.62
CA PRO A 7 34.72 27.73 -26.13
C PRO A 7 33.61 27.06 -26.96
N ARG A 8 33.92 26.12 -27.84
CA ARG A 8 32.88 25.15 -28.22
C ARG A 8 32.86 24.07 -27.14
N ALA A 9 32.06 24.36 -26.12
CA ALA A 9 31.58 23.40 -25.15
C ALA A 9 31.24 22.09 -25.89
N THR A 10 31.95 21.03 -25.55
CA THR A 10 31.55 19.66 -25.88
C THR A 10 30.11 19.51 -25.42
N ALA A 11 29.23 19.25 -26.39
CA ALA A 11 27.83 18.97 -26.16
C ALA A 11 27.70 18.03 -24.96
N GLY A 12 26.83 18.40 -24.02
CA GLY A 12 26.48 17.53 -22.91
C GLY A 12 26.14 16.17 -23.47
N ASP A 13 26.92 15.19 -23.04
CA ASP A 13 26.73 13.79 -23.32
C ASP A 13 25.40 13.36 -22.68
N ASN A 14 24.30 13.62 -23.38
CA ASN A 14 22.98 13.06 -23.10
C ASN A 14 22.92 11.60 -23.61
N SER A 15 24.00 10.82 -23.44
CA SER A 15 23.91 9.38 -23.45
C SER A 15 23.29 8.94 -22.13
N GLY A 16 21.97 9.16 -22.02
CA GLY A 16 21.16 8.26 -21.19
C GLY A 16 21.45 6.86 -21.72
N ASP A 17 22.24 6.10 -20.98
CA ASP A 17 22.68 4.76 -21.35
C ASP A 17 21.44 3.96 -21.80
N PRO A 18 21.36 3.52 -23.06
CA PRO A 18 20.19 2.80 -23.57
C PRO A 18 19.78 1.63 -22.66
N VAL A 19 20.75 1.00 -21.99
CA VAL A 19 20.56 -0.06 -21.01
C VAL A 19 19.81 0.43 -19.76
N ALA A 20 20.09 1.65 -19.30
CA ALA A 20 19.37 2.28 -18.18
C ALA A 20 17.92 2.63 -18.57
N GLY A 21 17.68 3.00 -19.83
CA GLY A 21 16.33 3.23 -20.38
C GLY A 21 15.50 1.95 -20.43
N ASP A 22 16.07 0.85 -20.90
CA ASP A 22 15.39 -0.45 -21.00
C ASP A 22 15.07 -1.05 -19.62
N GLN A 23 15.99 -0.91 -18.66
CA GLN A 23 15.75 -1.35 -17.28
C GLN A 23 14.63 -0.54 -16.61
N LEU A 24 14.63 0.79 -16.76
CA LEU A 24 13.59 1.64 -16.21
C LEU A 24 12.21 1.29 -16.82
N LYS A 25 12.16 1.10 -18.15
CA LYS A 25 10.93 0.70 -18.84
C LYS A 25 10.39 -0.63 -18.31
N SER A 26 11.25 -1.64 -18.13
CA SER A 26 10.85 -2.94 -17.57
C SER A 26 10.30 -2.82 -16.14
N ILE A 27 10.91 -1.97 -15.29
CA ILE A 27 10.42 -1.74 -13.93
C ILE A 27 9.03 -1.09 -13.95
N VAL A 28 8.83 -0.06 -14.78
CA VAL A 28 7.55 0.64 -14.91
C VAL A 28 6.45 -0.31 -15.36
N GLU A 29 6.67 -1.06 -16.45
CA GLU A 29 5.69 -2.02 -16.99
C GLU A 29 5.30 -3.09 -15.96
N ARG A 30 6.26 -3.56 -15.16
CA ARG A 30 5.99 -4.51 -14.07
C ARG A 30 5.15 -3.91 -12.96
N ILE A 31 5.39 -2.65 -12.59
CA ILE A 31 4.60 -1.95 -11.56
C ILE A 31 3.18 -1.69 -12.06
N GLU A 32 3.01 -1.24 -13.30
CA GLU A 32 1.69 -0.97 -13.88
C GLU A 32 0.82 -2.23 -13.90
N ARG A 33 1.40 -3.37 -14.30
CA ARG A 33 0.70 -4.67 -14.24
C ARG A 33 0.29 -5.03 -12.81
N LEU A 34 1.18 -4.84 -11.83
CA LEU A 34 0.87 -5.13 -10.42
C LEU A 34 -0.20 -4.20 -9.85
N GLU A 35 -0.23 -2.92 -10.24
CA GLU A 35 -1.29 -1.99 -9.85
C GLU A 35 -2.64 -2.35 -10.49
N GLU A 36 -2.65 -2.86 -11.72
CA GLU A 36 -3.85 -3.40 -12.36
C GLU A 36 -4.36 -4.66 -11.62
N GLU A 37 -3.49 -5.62 -11.33
CA GLU A 37 -3.85 -6.82 -10.55
C GLU A 37 -4.41 -6.45 -9.17
N LYS A 38 -3.76 -5.51 -8.47
CA LYS A 38 -4.22 -4.98 -7.18
C LYS A 38 -5.58 -4.30 -7.28
N LYS A 39 -5.85 -3.58 -8.38
CA LYS A 39 -7.16 -2.97 -8.63
C LYS A 39 -8.23 -4.04 -8.77
N THR A 40 -7.99 -5.07 -9.59
CA THR A 40 -8.92 -6.20 -9.75
C THR A 40 -9.24 -6.86 -8.41
N ILE A 41 -8.22 -7.17 -7.62
CA ILE A 41 -8.41 -7.74 -6.27
C ILE A 41 -9.21 -6.80 -5.36
N SER A 42 -8.95 -5.49 -5.44
CA SER A 42 -9.68 -4.49 -4.65
C SER A 42 -11.15 -4.43 -5.03
N ASP A 43 -11.46 -4.57 -6.31
CA ASP A 43 -12.82 -4.57 -6.83
C ASP A 43 -13.55 -5.86 -6.43
N ASP A 44 -12.92 -7.03 -6.55
CA ASP A 44 -13.46 -8.31 -6.04
C ASP A 44 -13.79 -8.24 -4.55
N VAL A 45 -12.90 -7.65 -3.74
CA VAL A 45 -13.14 -7.46 -2.29
C VAL A 45 -14.34 -6.56 -2.04
N LYS A 46 -14.56 -5.51 -2.86
CA LYS A 46 -15.75 -4.64 -2.72
C LYS A 46 -17.03 -5.41 -3.06
N GLU A 47 -17.00 -6.26 -4.08
CA GLU A 47 -18.14 -7.09 -4.46
C GLU A 47 -18.52 -8.04 -3.32
N VAL A 48 -17.56 -8.72 -2.69
CA VAL A 48 -17.82 -9.58 -1.52
C VAL A 48 -18.43 -8.80 -0.36
N TYR A 49 -17.97 -7.58 -0.08
CA TYR A 49 -18.59 -6.73 0.93
C TYR A 49 -20.01 -6.28 0.53
N ALA A 50 -20.27 -6.05 -0.75
CA ALA A 50 -21.59 -5.70 -1.26
C ALA A 50 -22.57 -6.88 -1.15
N GLU A 51 -22.13 -8.09 -1.49
CA GLU A 51 -22.89 -9.33 -1.28
C GLU A 51 -23.22 -9.54 0.21
N ALA A 52 -22.22 -9.39 1.09
CA ALA A 52 -22.44 -9.49 2.53
C ALA A 52 -23.49 -8.48 3.02
N LYS A 53 -23.46 -7.24 2.50
CA LYS A 53 -24.49 -6.24 2.79
C LYS A 53 -25.88 -6.67 2.31
N GLY A 54 -25.98 -7.21 1.10
CA GLY A 54 -27.23 -7.74 0.53
C GLY A 54 -27.80 -8.90 1.34
N ASN A 55 -26.93 -9.71 1.94
CA ASN A 55 -27.28 -10.82 2.84
C ASN A 55 -27.58 -10.38 4.29
N GLY A 56 -27.54 -9.07 4.58
CA GLY A 56 -27.91 -8.51 5.89
C GLY A 56 -26.76 -8.41 6.91
N TYR A 57 -25.51 -8.64 6.51
CA TYR A 57 -24.36 -8.44 7.40
C TYR A 57 -23.97 -6.97 7.54
N ASP A 58 -23.51 -6.59 8.74
CA ASP A 58 -22.89 -5.28 8.97
C ASP A 58 -21.46 -5.25 8.40
N VAL A 59 -21.30 -4.60 7.25
CA VAL A 59 -20.01 -4.43 6.57
C VAL A 59 -18.96 -3.71 7.43
N LYS A 60 -19.37 -2.76 8.28
CA LYS A 60 -18.45 -2.03 9.15
C LYS A 60 -17.87 -2.97 10.20
N ILE A 61 -18.69 -3.87 10.75
CA ILE A 61 -18.23 -4.89 11.70
C ILE A 61 -17.36 -5.94 10.99
N LEU A 62 -17.72 -6.40 9.79
CA LEU A 62 -16.86 -7.33 9.02
C LEU A 62 -15.46 -6.75 8.76
N ARG A 63 -15.36 -5.47 8.39
CA ARG A 63 -14.05 -4.80 8.23
C ARG A 63 -13.24 -4.79 9.51
N LYS A 64 -13.87 -4.57 10.67
CA LYS A 64 -13.21 -4.68 11.98
C LYS A 64 -12.72 -6.10 12.24
N VAL A 65 -13.55 -7.11 11.98
CA VAL A 65 -13.17 -8.53 12.14
C VAL A 65 -11.93 -8.86 11.29
N ILE A 66 -11.92 -8.48 10.02
CA ILE A 66 -10.75 -8.71 9.15
C ILE A 66 -9.51 -7.97 9.66
N ALA A 67 -9.66 -6.72 10.13
CA ALA A 67 -8.54 -5.96 10.70
C ALA A 67 -7.97 -6.66 11.95
N ILE A 68 -8.83 -7.11 12.87
CA ILE A 68 -8.42 -7.84 14.09
C ILE A 68 -7.68 -9.14 13.73
N ARG A 69 -8.19 -9.88 12.74
CA ARG A 69 -7.59 -11.15 12.27
C ARG A 69 -6.24 -10.99 11.60
N LYS A 70 -5.90 -9.80 11.10
CA LYS A 70 -4.59 -9.50 10.51
C LYS A 70 -3.51 -9.17 11.54
N ARG A 71 -3.90 -8.83 12.77
CA ARG A 71 -2.97 -8.52 13.87
C ARG A 71 -2.33 -9.80 14.39
N ASP A 72 -1.12 -9.67 14.93
CA ASP A 72 -0.47 -10.76 15.65
C ASP A 72 -1.35 -11.26 16.81
N ALA A 73 -1.36 -12.58 17.02
CA ALA A 73 -2.26 -13.19 17.99
C ALA A 73 -1.81 -12.93 19.44
N ASN A 74 -0.51 -12.85 19.69
CA ASN A 74 0.03 -12.59 21.02
C ASN A 74 -0.17 -11.11 21.37
N GLU A 75 0.17 -10.19 20.46
CA GLU A 75 -0.07 -8.75 20.65
C GLU A 75 -1.55 -8.47 20.96
N ARG A 76 -2.47 -9.15 20.25
CA ARG A 76 -3.92 -9.02 20.50
C ARG A 76 -4.29 -9.52 21.90
N ALA A 77 -3.79 -10.67 22.31
CA ALA A 77 -4.10 -11.25 23.62
C ALA A 77 -3.57 -10.40 24.77
N GLU A 78 -2.37 -9.82 24.61
CA GLU A 78 -1.79 -8.89 25.57
C GLU A 78 -2.64 -7.61 25.71
N GLU A 79 -3.06 -7.03 24.58
CA GLU A 79 -3.94 -5.86 24.58
C GLU A 79 -5.32 -6.14 25.19
N GLU A 80 -5.92 -7.29 24.86
CA GLU A 80 -7.21 -7.72 25.42
C GLU A 80 -7.12 -7.88 26.95
N ALA A 81 -6.04 -8.48 27.47
CA ALA A 81 -5.83 -8.62 28.91
C ALA A 81 -5.71 -7.25 29.62
N ILE A 82 -5.04 -6.29 29.00
CA ILE A 82 -4.91 -4.92 29.54
C ILE A 82 -6.25 -4.17 29.47
N LEU A 83 -6.97 -4.31 28.36
CA LEU A 83 -8.28 -3.70 28.17
C LEU A 83 -9.27 -4.21 29.23
N ASP A 84 -9.32 -5.52 29.45
CA ASP A 84 -10.18 -6.14 30.46
C ASP A 84 -9.86 -5.63 31.87
N LEU A 85 -8.57 -5.53 32.22
CA LEU A 85 -8.13 -4.94 33.48
C LEU A 85 -8.65 -3.50 33.65
N TYR A 86 -8.58 -2.68 32.59
CA TYR A 86 -9.04 -1.30 32.64
C TYR A 86 -10.56 -1.17 32.70
N LEU A 87 -11.30 -1.98 31.92
CA LEU A 87 -12.76 -2.01 31.96
C LEU A 87 -13.30 -2.46 33.32
N GLN A 88 -12.65 -3.43 33.94
CA GLN A 88 -12.95 -3.83 35.32
C GLN A 88 -12.71 -2.68 36.29
N ALA A 89 -11.59 -1.95 36.16
CA ALA A 89 -11.27 -0.83 37.03
C ALA A 89 -12.26 0.35 36.89
N VAL A 90 -12.81 0.59 35.70
CA VAL A 90 -13.80 1.66 35.47
C VAL A 90 -15.26 1.21 35.62
N GLY A 91 -15.51 -0.05 35.98
CA GLY A 91 -16.84 -0.57 36.27
C GLY A 91 -17.75 -0.73 35.05
N VAL A 92 -17.18 -0.91 33.85
CA VAL A 92 -17.92 -1.05 32.58
C VAL A 92 -18.07 -2.54 32.18
N PHE A 93 -17.70 -3.46 33.07
CA PHE A 93 -17.84 -4.90 32.84
C PHE A 93 -19.28 -5.36 33.14
N GLY A 94 -19.95 -5.95 32.14
CA GLY A 94 -21.31 -6.48 32.24
C GLY A 94 -21.52 -7.65 31.29
#